data_AF-A0A6G3XQB2-F1
#
_entry.id   AF-A0A6G3XQB2-F1
#
_cell.length_a   1.000
_cell.length_b   1.000
_cell.length_c   1.000
_cell.angle_alpha   90.00
_cell.angle_beta   90.00
_cell.angle_gamma   90.00
#
_symmetry.space_group_name_H-M   'P 1'
#
loop_
_entity.id
_entity.type
_entity.pdbx_description
1 polymer ?
#
loop_
_entity_poly.entity_id
_entity_poly.type
_entity_poly.pdbx_seq_one_letter_code
_entity_poly.pdbx_strand_id
1 'polypeptide(L)' 'GREALTSLVRDTAADGGNVLLNVGPRGEDATIPAEQRLRLAWLAEEAGALTPDGPIPA' A
#
# COMPACT_ATOMS: atom_id res chain seq x y z
N GLY A 1 12.30 5.01 2.33
CA GLY A 1 10.84 5.10 2.59
C GLY A 1 10.07 4.25 1.61
N ARG A 2 10.01 4.68 0.34
CA ARG A 2 9.39 3.92 -0.75
C ARG A 2 9.99 2.53 -0.96
N GLU A 3 11.32 2.45 -1.07
CA GLU A 3 12.04 1.18 -1.28
C GLU A 3 11.75 0.16 -0.18
N ALA A 4 11.86 0.55 1.09
CA ALA A 4 11.55 -0.32 2.22
C ALA A 4 10.10 -0.84 2.21
N LEU A 5 9.14 0.03 1.87
CA LEU A 5 7.73 -0.36 1.73
C LEU A 5 7.53 -1.33 0.55
N THR A 6 8.22 -1.09 -0.56
CA THR A 6 8.16 -1.93 -1.76
C THR A 6 8.75 -3.32 -1.50
N SER A 7 9.91 -3.38 -0.84
CA SER A 7 10.53 -4.65 -0.43
C SER A 7 9.57 -5.43 0.46
N LEU A 8 9.04 -4.80 1.53
CA LEU A 8 8.12 -5.46 2.46
C LEU A 8 6.94 -6.13 1.74
N VAL A 9 6.29 -5.42 0.81
CA VAL A 9 5.13 -5.97 0.08
C VAL A 9 5.53 -7.08 -0.87
N ARG A 10 6.63 -6.92 -1.63
CA ARG A 10 7.11 -7.94 -2.57
C ARG A 10 7.55 -9.21 -1.85
N ASP A 11 8.31 -9.07 -0.78
CA ASP A 11 8.82 -10.18 0.01
C ASP A 11 7.66 -10.94 0.67
N THR A 12 6.71 -10.21 1.28
CA THR A 12 5.51 -10.82 1.89
C THR A 12 4.66 -11.56 0.84
N ALA A 13 4.47 -10.97 -0.35
CA ALA A 13 3.69 -11.60 -1.42
C ALA A 13 4.40 -12.83 -2.02
N ALA A 14 5.73 -12.79 -2.15
CA ALA A 14 6.53 -13.92 -2.61
C ALA A 14 6.41 -15.13 -1.66
N ASP A 15 6.24 -14.87 -0.36
CA ASP A 15 5.99 -15.89 0.67
C ASP A 15 4.51 -16.32 0.74
N GLY A 16 3.63 -15.80 -0.11
CA GLY A 16 2.19 -16.08 -0.12
C GLY A 16 1.42 -15.45 1.05
N GLY A 17 2.03 -14.46 1.73
CA GLY A 17 1.44 -13.75 2.86
C GLY A 17 0.63 -12.51 2.45
N ASN A 18 0.04 -11.86 3.46
CA ASN A 18 -0.71 -10.61 3.30
C ASN A 18 -0.11 -9.50 4.16
N VAL A 19 -0.14 -8.26 3.65
CA VAL A 19 0.25 -7.07 4.40
C VAL A 19 -0.99 -6.35 4.94
N LEU A 20 -1.06 -6.17 6.25
CA LEU A 20 -2.03 -5.29 6.91
C LEU A 20 -1.34 -3.97 7.27
N LEU A 21 -1.59 -2.92 6.48
CA LEU A 21 -0.97 -1.62 6.68
C LEU A 21 -1.87 -0.70 7.49
N ASN A 22 -1.37 -0.24 8.64
CA ASN A 22 -2.08 0.74 9.47
C ASN A 22 -1.97 2.15 8.88
N VAL A 23 -3.08 2.87 8.86
CA VAL A 23 -3.15 4.32 8.59
C VAL A 23 -3.71 5.02 9.82
N GLY A 24 -3.23 6.23 10.08
CA GLY A 24 -3.68 7.05 11.20
C GLY A 24 -4.28 8.35 10.67
N PRO A 25 -5.59 8.38 10.39
CA PRO A 25 -6.32 9.62 10.12
C PRO A 25 -6.24 10.57 11.31
N ARG A 26 -6.31 11.88 11.06
CA ARG A 26 -6.22 12.93 12.08
C ARG A 26 -7.31 13.98 11.85
N GLY A 27 -7.60 14.76 12.91
CA GLY A 27 -8.58 15.85 12.84
C GLY A 27 -10.02 15.37 13.00
N GLU A 28 -10.94 16.34 13.10
CA GLU A 28 -12.39 16.09 13.19
C GLU A 28 -12.96 15.50 11.88
N ASP A 29 -12.29 15.78 10.77
CA ASP A 29 -12.63 15.28 9.43
C ASP A 29 -12.03 13.90 9.12
N ALA A 30 -11.25 13.33 10.04
CA ALA A 30 -10.56 12.06 9.88
C ALA A 30 -9.77 11.97 8.56
N THR A 31 -9.09 13.06 8.19
CA THR A 31 -8.26 13.08 6.97
C THR A 31 -6.97 12.28 7.16
N ILE A 32 -6.63 11.48 6.16
CA ILE A 32 -5.33 10.78 6.10
C ILE A 32 -4.22 11.80 5.79
N PRO A 33 -3.18 11.90 6.63
CA PRO A 33 -2.04 12.80 6.39
C PRO A 33 -1.39 12.60 5.02
N ALA A 34 -0.89 13.69 4.44
CA ALA A 34 -0.35 13.71 3.07
C ALA A 34 0.77 12.69 2.86
N GLU A 35 1.64 12.49 3.85
CA GLU A 35 2.74 11.53 3.76
C GLU A 35 2.24 10.08 3.78
N GLN A 36 1.13 9.80 4.47
CA GLN A 36 0.52 8.47 4.45
C GLN A 36 -0.18 8.22 3.10
N ARG A 37 -0.90 9.21 2.58
CA ARG A 37 -1.48 9.16 1.23
C ARG A 37 -0.43 8.92 0.15
N LEU A 38 0.72 9.58 0.23
CA LEU A 38 1.83 9.39 -0.71
C LEU A 38 2.34 7.93 -0.71
N ARG A 39 2.45 7.32 0.47
CA ARG A 39 2.86 5.91 0.60
C ARG A 39 1.81 4.95 0.03
N LEU A 40 0.52 5.24 0.24
CA LEU A 40 -0.58 4.48 -0.36
C LEU A 40 -0.57 4.57 -1.89
N ALA A 41 -0.25 5.74 -2.45
CA ALA A 41 -0.10 5.91 -3.90
C ALA A 41 1.03 5.03 -4.47
N TRP A 42 2.19 4.97 -3.79
CA TRP A 42 3.27 4.05 -4.19
C TRP A 42 2.84 2.59 -4.17
N LEU A 43 2.03 2.17 -3.18
CA LEU A 43 1.52 0.80 -3.11
C LEU A 43 0.53 0.48 -4.23
N ALA A 44 -0.30 1.45 -4.65
CA ALA A 44 -1.20 1.27 -5.77
C ALA A 44 -0.44 1.03 -7.09
N GLU A 45 0.70 1.70 -7.28
CA GLU A 45 1.60 1.45 -8.42
C GLU A 45 2.17 0.01 -8.40
N GLU A 46 2.53 -0.52 -7.22
CA GLU A 46 3.08 -1.88 -7.08
C GLU A 46 2.01 -2.98 -7.19
N ALA A 47 0.78 -2.75 -6.72
CA ALA A 47 -0.31 -3.72 -6.77
C ALA A 47 -0.64 -4.17 -8.20
N GLY A 48 -0.59 -3.24 -9.17
CA GLY A 48 -0.78 -3.56 -10.58
C GLY A 48 0.30 -4.50 -11.15
N ALA A 49 1.50 -4.53 -10.56
CA ALA A 49 2.56 -5.45 -10.95
C ALA A 49 2.46 -6.82 -10.25
N LEU A 50 1.91 -6.86 -9.03
CA LEU A 50 1.80 -8.09 -8.21
C LEU A 50 0.53 -8.89 -8.48
N THR A 51 -0.49 -8.28 -9.08
CA THR A 51 -1.76 -8.94 -9.44
C THR A 51 -2.07 -8.78 -10.93
N PRO A 52 -1.37 -9.51 -11.83
CA PRO A 52 -1.59 -9.39 -13.27
C PRO A 52 -3.03 -9.72 -13.70
N ASP A 53 -3.70 -10.62 -12.96
CA ASP A 53 -5.06 -11.10 -13.23
C ASP A 53 -6.09 -10.65 -12.17
N GLY A 54 -5.68 -9.83 -11.20
CA GLY A 54 -6.55 -9.37 -10.11
C GLY A 54 -7.45 -8.22 -10.57
N PRO A 55 -8.73 -8.15 -10.14
CA PRO A 55 -9.58 -7.03 -10.50
C PRO A 55 -8.95 -5.73 -9.97
N ILE A 56 -8.75 -4.75 -10.85
CA ILE A 56 -8.50 -3.37 -10.43
C ILE A 56 -9.78 -2.93 -9.70
N PRO A 57 -9.73 -2.62 -8.39
CA PRO A 57 -10.89 -2.07 -7.72
C PRO A 57 -11.27 -0.75 -8.40
N ALA A 58 -12.54 -0.64 -8.78
CA ALA A 58 -13.11 0.52 -9.47
C ALA A 58 -13.06 1.79 -8.61
#